data_AF-A0A969I419-F1
#
_entry.id   AF-A0A969I419-F1
#
_cell.length_a   1.000
_cell.length_b   1.000
_cell.length_c   1.000
_cell.angle_alpha   90.00
_cell.angle_beta   90.00
_cell.angle_gamma   90.00
#
_symmetry.space_group_name_H-M   'P 1'
#
loop_
_entity.id
_entity.type
_entity.pdbx_description
1 polymer ?
#
loop_
_entity_poly.entity_id
_entity_poly.type
_entity_poly.pdbx_seq_one_letter_code
_entity_poly.pdbx_strand_id
1 'polypeptide(L)'
;VAGSIARHCFDCDLVYLTRQQYCDGELAVRRSLQDYVRAGGNLLIEMPDATTKINDLKGAIAEIQEAIADISTSADLADIRTELNNELAACQDKLQGWMAALRQSFAELLAAAGTSPAESGRIGRQHPLRRQPFLFAQWPLIYHKPVEFLTWGGIILAIGDLSLAWGIDDDLLLSRETIRTAHEVGINLLHFAWQRRELAQLLQPDS
;
A
#
# COMPACT_ATOMS: atom_id res chain seq x y z
N VAL A 1 -11.43 7.11 -21.45
CA VAL A 1 -11.06 6.19 -20.36
C VAL A 1 -11.93 6.39 -19.12
N ALA A 2 -12.11 7.64 -18.63
CA ALA A 2 -12.96 7.96 -17.47
C ALA A 2 -14.40 7.41 -17.51
N GLY A 3 -15.07 7.48 -18.67
CA GLY A 3 -16.45 6.97 -18.82
C GLY A 3 -16.59 5.43 -18.83
N SER A 4 -15.50 4.68 -19.05
CA SER A 4 -15.52 3.21 -19.02
C SER A 4 -15.42 2.66 -17.60
N ILE A 5 -14.65 3.33 -16.73
CA ILE A 5 -14.43 2.94 -15.34
C ILE A 5 -15.77 2.99 -14.57
N ALA A 6 -16.53 4.08 -14.70
CA ALA A 6 -17.77 4.27 -13.96
C ALA A 6 -18.87 3.22 -14.25
N ARG A 7 -18.92 2.64 -15.46
CA ARG A 7 -19.94 1.63 -15.82
C ARG A 7 -19.58 0.21 -15.41
N HIS A 8 -18.28 -0.12 -15.33
CA HIS A 8 -17.82 -1.49 -15.06
C HIS A 8 -17.32 -1.70 -13.61
N CYS A 9 -17.23 -0.65 -12.79
CA CYS A 9 -16.85 -0.79 -11.38
C CYS A 9 -17.73 -1.81 -10.65
N PHE A 10 -19.03 -1.89 -10.95
CA PHE A 10 -19.94 -2.81 -10.27
C PHE A 10 -19.85 -4.27 -10.76
N ASP A 11 -19.09 -4.56 -11.82
CA ASP A 11 -18.96 -5.93 -12.35
C ASP A 11 -17.70 -6.64 -11.84
N CYS A 12 -16.83 -5.94 -11.11
CA CYS A 12 -15.56 -6.47 -10.61
C CYS A 12 -15.43 -6.32 -9.09
N ASP A 13 -14.64 -7.19 -8.46
CA ASP A 13 -14.43 -7.16 -7.01
C ASP A 13 -13.24 -6.27 -6.60
N LEU A 14 -12.34 -6.03 -7.56
CA LEU A 14 -11.14 -5.21 -7.43
C LEU A 14 -10.99 -4.29 -8.64
N VAL A 15 -10.86 -2.99 -8.39
CA VAL A 15 -10.49 -2.00 -9.40
C VAL A 15 -9.04 -1.58 -9.16
N TYR A 16 -8.23 -1.68 -10.19
CA TYR A 16 -6.83 -1.22 -10.18
C TYR A 16 -6.69 0.16 -10.80
N LEU A 17 -5.92 1.03 -10.15
CA LEU A 17 -5.56 2.35 -10.67
C LEU A 17 -4.21 2.81 -10.11
N THR A 18 -3.50 3.65 -10.84
CA THR A 18 -2.33 4.34 -10.30
C THR A 18 -2.76 5.55 -9.46
N ARG A 19 -1.90 6.00 -8.55
CA ARG A 19 -2.12 7.25 -7.79
C ARG A 19 -2.39 8.43 -8.71
N GLN A 20 -1.66 8.52 -9.83
CA GLN A 20 -1.86 9.57 -10.81
C GLN A 20 -3.27 9.51 -11.42
N GLN A 21 -3.74 8.32 -11.83
CA GLN A 21 -5.10 8.15 -12.35
C GLN A 21 -6.18 8.54 -11.34
N TYR A 22 -5.96 8.29 -10.04
CA TYR A 22 -6.86 8.75 -8.98
C TYR A 22 -6.86 10.29 -8.85
N CYS A 23 -5.66 10.89 -8.78
CA CYS A 23 -5.49 12.33 -8.60
C CYS A 23 -5.97 13.14 -9.81
N ASP A 24 -5.77 12.63 -11.02
CA ASP A 24 -6.18 13.29 -12.27
C ASP A 24 -7.65 12.99 -12.63
N GLY A 25 -8.26 12.02 -11.95
CA GLY A 25 -9.64 11.59 -12.20
C GLY A 25 -10.67 12.68 -11.90
N GLU A 26 -11.65 12.81 -12.80
CA GLU A 26 -12.79 13.72 -12.65
C GLU A 26 -13.60 13.41 -11.38
N LEU A 27 -14.25 14.44 -10.83
CA LEU A 27 -15.14 14.34 -9.66
C LEU A 27 -16.21 13.25 -9.80
N ALA A 28 -16.77 13.07 -11.01
CA ALA A 28 -17.78 12.03 -11.27
C ALA A 28 -17.22 10.61 -11.13
N VAL A 29 -15.98 10.39 -11.57
CA VAL A 29 -15.28 9.11 -11.41
C VAL A 29 -15.00 8.87 -9.93
N ARG A 30 -14.52 9.87 -9.19
CA ARG A 30 -14.25 9.72 -7.75
C ARG A 30 -15.49 9.38 -6.94
N ARG A 31 -16.64 9.99 -7.25
CA ARG A 31 -17.93 9.62 -6.63
C ARG A 31 -18.30 8.17 -6.95
N SER A 32 -18.14 7.75 -8.19
CA SER A 32 -18.40 6.36 -8.59
C SER A 32 -17.51 5.36 -7.83
N LEU A 33 -16.23 5.71 -7.61
CA LEU A 33 -15.31 4.91 -6.80
C LEU A 33 -15.72 4.87 -5.32
N GLN A 34 -16.21 5.98 -4.76
CA GLN A 34 -16.73 6.02 -3.38
C GLN A 34 -17.96 5.11 -3.22
N ASP A 35 -18.91 5.17 -4.16
CA ASP A 35 -20.11 4.33 -4.14
C ASP A 35 -19.77 2.85 -4.30
N TYR A 36 -18.81 2.54 -5.18
CA TYR A 36 -18.28 1.20 -5.35
C TYR A 36 -17.66 0.65 -4.05
N VAL A 37 -16.84 1.45 -3.36
CA VAL A 37 -16.23 1.05 -2.07
C VAL A 37 -17.30 0.86 -0.98
N ARG A 38 -18.33 1.71 -0.93
CA ARG A 38 -19.48 1.57 0.00
C ARG A 38 -20.24 0.28 -0.24
N ALA A 39 -20.38 -0.13 -1.50
CA ALA A 39 -21.01 -1.38 -1.88
C ALA A 39 -20.15 -2.64 -1.58
N GLY A 40 -18.97 -2.48 -0.96
CA GLY A 40 -18.07 -3.57 -0.61
C GLY A 40 -16.95 -3.83 -1.61
N GLY A 41 -16.87 -3.04 -2.68
CA GLY A 41 -15.79 -3.10 -3.67
C GLY A 41 -14.42 -2.72 -3.10
N ASN A 42 -13.37 -3.16 -3.79
CA ASN A 42 -11.98 -2.87 -3.40
C ASN A 42 -11.26 -2.06 -4.47
N LEU A 43 -10.47 -1.08 -4.03
CA LEU A 43 -9.57 -0.29 -4.87
C LEU A 43 -8.14 -0.71 -4.55
N LEU A 44 -7.39 -1.15 -5.56
CA LEU A 44 -5.94 -1.23 -5.50
C LEU A 44 -5.37 0.03 -6.15
N ILE A 45 -4.77 0.88 -5.33
CA ILE A 45 -4.09 2.09 -5.76
C ILE A 45 -2.59 1.80 -5.73
N GLU A 46 -1.96 1.74 -6.90
CA GLU A 46 -0.50 1.63 -6.98
C GLU A 46 0.16 3.00 -6.99
N MET A 47 1.24 3.11 -6.24
CA MET A 47 2.10 4.27 -6.19
C MET A 47 3.54 3.83 -6.48
N PRO A 48 4.02 4.06 -7.71
CA PRO A 48 5.35 3.66 -8.15
C PRO A 48 6.46 4.23 -7.26
N ASP A 49 7.54 3.48 -7.07
CA ASP A 49 8.63 3.89 -6.18
C ASP A 49 9.30 5.19 -6.66
N ALA A 50 9.39 5.38 -7.97
CA ALA A 50 9.91 6.61 -8.58
C ALA A 50 9.15 7.87 -8.14
N THR A 51 7.90 7.73 -7.69
CA THR A 51 7.07 8.83 -7.18
C THR A 51 7.20 9.03 -5.67
N THR A 52 7.92 8.15 -4.98
CA THR A 52 7.97 8.10 -3.52
C THR A 52 9.39 7.92 -3.01
N LYS A 53 9.92 8.94 -2.32
CA LYS A 53 11.18 8.81 -1.54
C LYS A 53 11.02 7.99 -0.25
N ILE A 54 9.97 7.17 -0.15
CA ILE A 54 9.61 6.43 1.07
C ILE A 54 10.61 5.32 1.31
N ASN A 55 10.94 4.55 0.29
CA ASN A 55 11.91 3.47 0.41
C ASN A 55 13.30 4.02 0.74
N ASP A 56 13.69 5.15 0.14
CA ASP A 56 14.94 5.85 0.49
C ASP A 56 14.94 6.30 1.96
N LEU A 57 13.86 6.94 2.43
CA LEU A 57 13.74 7.37 3.83
C LEU A 57 13.75 6.19 4.80
N LYS A 58 13.13 5.07 4.43
CA LYS A 58 13.15 3.84 5.24
C LYS A 58 14.53 3.19 5.26
N GLY A 59 15.24 3.20 4.12
CA GLY A 59 16.63 2.75 4.04
C GLY A 59 17.51 3.56 4.98
N ALA A 60 17.45 4.89 4.88
CA ALA A 60 18.19 5.79 5.77
C ALA A 60 17.83 5.57 7.26
N ILE A 61 16.55 5.37 7.59
CA ILE A 61 16.12 5.04 8.96
C ILE A 61 16.77 3.73 9.44
N ALA A 62 16.80 2.69 8.60
CA ALA A 62 17.37 1.40 8.96
C ALA A 62 18.89 1.50 9.17
N GLU A 63 19.61 2.19 8.29
CA GLU A 63 21.05 2.43 8.39
C GLU A 63 21.40 3.20 9.68
N ILE A 64 20.65 4.26 10.01
CA ILE A 64 20.86 5.02 11.25
C ILE A 64 20.59 4.14 12.48
N GLN A 65 19.55 3.29 12.45
CA GLN A 65 19.24 2.38 13.54
C GLN A 65 20.34 1.34 13.76
N GLU A 66 20.90 0.79 12.68
CA GLU A 66 22.04 -0.14 12.72
C GLU A 66 23.28 0.55 13.32
N ALA A 67 23.61 1.74 12.83
CA ALA A 67 24.72 2.53 13.36
C ALA A 67 24.56 2.83 14.87
N ILE A 68 23.34 3.16 15.33
CA ILE A 68 23.04 3.37 16.75
C ILE A 68 23.22 2.07 17.56
N ALA A 69 22.81 0.92 17.02
CA ALA A 69 22.95 -0.36 17.68
C ALA A 69 24.43 -0.73 17.86
N ASP A 70 25.26 -0.50 16.84
CA ASP A 70 26.69 -0.80 16.84
C ASP A 70 27.48 0.05 17.84
N ILE A 71 27.13 1.32 18.01
CA ILE A 71 27.84 2.23 18.94
C ILE A 71 27.32 2.16 20.38
N SER A 72 26.30 1.35 20.67
CA SER A 72 25.51 1.40 21.90
C SER A 72 26.29 1.20 23.21
N THR A 73 27.49 0.63 23.16
CA THR A 73 28.33 0.30 24.33
C THR A 73 29.51 1.25 24.60
N SER A 74 29.81 2.22 23.74
CA SER A 74 30.96 3.13 23.95
C SER A 74 30.55 4.45 24.60
N ALA A 75 31.13 4.76 25.77
CA ALA A 75 30.92 6.05 26.45
C ALA A 75 31.51 7.22 25.66
N ASP A 76 32.56 6.97 24.87
CA ASP A 76 33.27 7.99 24.08
C ASP A 76 32.49 8.41 22.83
N LEU A 77 31.42 7.68 22.47
CA LEU A 77 30.58 7.95 21.30
C LEU A 77 29.20 8.53 21.69
N ALA A 78 29.05 9.04 22.92
CA ALA A 78 27.79 9.56 23.42
C ALA A 78 27.24 10.74 22.59
N ASP A 79 28.13 11.62 22.11
CA ASP A 79 27.75 12.77 21.28
C ASP A 79 27.27 12.31 19.90
N ILE A 80 28.01 11.40 19.25
CA ILE A 80 27.62 10.80 17.95
C ILE A 80 26.28 10.08 18.06
N ARG A 81 26.07 9.33 19.14
CA ARG A 81 24.77 8.67 19.39
C ARG A 81 23.63 9.69 19.52
N THR A 82 23.89 10.83 20.15
CA THR A 82 22.88 11.90 20.28
C THR A 82 22.55 12.51 18.91
N GLU A 83 23.56 12.78 18.09
CA GLU A 83 23.38 13.26 16.71
C GLU A 83 22.58 12.27 15.86
N LEU A 84 22.94 10.98 15.87
CA LEU A 84 22.21 9.96 15.12
C LEU A 84 20.76 9.80 15.59
N ASN A 85 20.48 9.92 16.89
CA ASN A 85 19.10 9.90 17.39
C ASN A 85 18.30 11.13 16.90
N ASN A 86 18.92 12.30 16.83
CA ASN A 86 18.27 13.51 16.30
C ASN A 86 17.97 13.35 14.79
N GLU A 87 18.92 12.79 14.03
CA GLU A 87 18.70 12.50 12.61
C GLU A 87 17.62 11.43 12.41
N LEU A 88 17.63 10.37 13.21
CA LEU A 88 16.60 9.33 13.20
C LEU A 88 15.20 9.94 13.42
N ALA A 89 15.06 10.78 14.44
CA ALA A 89 13.81 11.47 14.75
C ALA A 89 13.36 12.36 13.57
N ALA A 90 14.28 13.13 12.98
CA ALA A 90 13.96 13.99 11.83
C ALA A 90 13.53 13.19 10.60
N CYS A 91 14.15 12.05 10.32
CA CYS A 91 13.77 11.15 9.24
C CYS A 91 12.40 10.49 9.49
N GLN A 92 12.14 10.06 10.73
CA GLN A 92 10.86 9.50 11.15
C GLN A 92 9.73 10.54 11.02
N ASP A 93 9.95 11.78 11.44
CA ASP A 93 8.98 12.86 11.33
C ASP A 93 8.66 13.18 9.87
N LYS A 94 9.66 13.22 8.99
CA LYS A 94 9.46 13.41 7.54
C LYS A 94 8.60 12.29 6.95
N LEU A 95 8.91 11.04 7.29
CA LEU A 95 8.14 9.89 6.82
C LEU A 95 6.69 9.95 7.34
N GLN A 96 6.49 10.27 8.62
CA GLN A 96 5.15 10.40 9.20
C GLN A 96 4.35 11.54 8.57
N GLY A 97 4.96 12.70 8.35
CA GLY A 97 4.33 13.85 7.70
C GLY A 97 3.91 13.53 6.27
N TRP A 98 4.76 12.85 5.51
CA TRP A 98 4.45 12.41 4.15
C TRP A 98 3.28 11.40 4.15
N MET A 99 3.30 10.41 5.06
CA MET A 99 2.22 9.43 5.22
C MET A 99 0.89 10.07 5.64
N ALA A 100 0.91 11.12 6.46
CA ALA A 100 -0.27 11.89 6.82
C ALA A 100 -0.84 12.65 5.60
N ALA A 101 0.01 13.31 4.82
CA ALA A 101 -0.40 14.01 3.60
C ALA A 101 -0.98 13.05 2.55
N LEU A 102 -0.38 11.86 2.41
CA LEU A 102 -0.90 10.81 1.55
C LEU A 102 -2.30 10.36 1.97
N ARG A 103 -2.50 10.04 3.26
CA ARG A 103 -3.82 9.66 3.79
C ARG A 103 -4.85 10.77 3.59
N GLN A 104 -4.45 12.02 3.77
CA GLN A 104 -5.32 13.16 3.53
C GLN A 104 -5.77 13.25 2.07
N SER A 105 -4.92 12.88 1.10
CA SER A 105 -5.31 12.84 -0.31
C SER A 105 -6.40 11.81 -0.65
N PHE A 106 -6.60 10.82 0.23
CA PHE A 106 -7.64 9.80 0.11
C PHE A 106 -8.78 9.98 1.12
N ALA A 107 -8.85 11.10 1.87
CA ALA A 107 -9.77 11.25 2.99
C ALA A 107 -11.25 10.98 2.65
N GLU A 108 -11.72 11.44 1.48
CA GLU A 108 -13.10 11.19 1.04
C GLU A 108 -13.37 9.71 0.73
N LEU A 109 -12.39 9.01 0.13
CA LEU A 109 -12.48 7.57 -0.10
C LEU A 109 -12.45 6.80 1.23
N LEU A 110 -11.56 7.17 2.15
CA LEU A 110 -11.46 6.54 3.47
C LEU A 110 -12.77 6.65 4.24
N ALA A 111 -13.40 7.83 4.19
CA ALA A 111 -14.74 8.04 4.76
C ALA A 111 -15.80 7.15 4.09
N ALA A 112 -15.75 6.97 2.76
CA ALA A 112 -16.63 6.05 2.04
C ALA A 112 -16.39 4.57 2.42
N ALA A 113 -15.16 4.20 2.78
CA ALA A 113 -14.82 2.87 3.30
C ALA A 113 -15.21 2.65 4.77
N GLY A 114 -15.73 3.68 5.46
CA GLY A 114 -16.04 3.63 6.89
C GLY A 114 -14.81 3.70 7.79
N THR A 115 -13.69 4.22 7.28
CA THR A 115 -12.39 4.25 7.97
C THR A 115 -11.90 5.67 8.19
N SER A 116 -11.17 5.90 9.28
CA SER A 116 -10.59 7.22 9.56
C SER A 116 -9.23 7.42 8.90
N PRO A 117 -8.93 8.60 8.34
CA PRO A 117 -7.58 8.96 7.89
C PRO A 117 -6.51 8.91 9.00
N ALA A 118 -6.92 8.92 10.28
CA ALA A 118 -6.00 8.76 11.40
C ALA A 118 -5.44 7.34 11.51
N GLU A 119 -6.13 6.33 10.98
CA GLU A 119 -5.70 4.94 11.01
C GLU A 119 -4.44 4.75 10.15
N SER A 120 -3.49 3.97 10.65
CA SER A 120 -2.21 3.76 9.96
C SER A 120 -2.33 2.96 8.65
N GLY A 121 -3.39 2.16 8.54
CA GLY A 121 -3.59 1.20 7.44
C GLY A 121 -2.57 0.05 7.41
N ARG A 122 -1.75 -0.11 8.45
CA ARG A 122 -0.72 -1.16 8.47
C ARG A 122 -1.34 -2.55 8.49
N ILE A 123 -0.86 -3.40 7.58
CA ILE A 123 -1.27 -4.79 7.51
C ILE A 123 -0.53 -5.62 8.58
N GLY A 124 -1.27 -6.02 9.62
CA GLY A 124 -0.78 -6.91 10.66
C GLY A 124 -0.49 -8.33 10.16
N ARG A 125 0.21 -9.13 10.97
CA ARG A 125 0.57 -10.53 10.63
C ARG A 125 -0.66 -11.45 10.43
N GLN A 126 -1.78 -11.10 11.04
CA GLN A 126 -3.02 -11.89 10.99
C GLN A 126 -3.97 -11.46 9.87
N HIS A 127 -3.62 -10.44 9.11
CA HIS A 127 -4.51 -9.90 8.09
C HIS A 127 -4.70 -10.90 6.91
N PRO A 128 -5.92 -11.06 6.36
CA PRO A 128 -6.18 -12.01 5.28
C PRO A 128 -5.28 -11.83 4.05
N LEU A 129 -5.05 -10.58 3.59
CA LEU A 129 -4.10 -10.28 2.50
C LEU A 129 -2.70 -10.88 2.69
N ARG A 130 -2.29 -11.14 3.93
CA ARG A 130 -0.97 -11.70 4.25
C ARG A 130 -1.00 -13.22 4.45
N ARG A 131 -2.18 -13.81 4.61
CA ARG A 131 -2.34 -15.22 5.02
C ARG A 131 -3.09 -16.07 4.01
N GLN A 132 -3.86 -15.48 3.10
CA GLN A 132 -4.79 -16.22 2.26
C GLN A 132 -4.87 -15.70 0.82
N PRO A 133 -4.85 -16.62 -0.17
CA PRO A 133 -4.57 -18.06 -0.01
C PRO A 133 -3.09 -18.38 0.28
N PHE A 134 -2.16 -17.46 -0.02
CA PHE A 134 -0.73 -17.64 0.24
C PHE A 134 -0.29 -16.90 1.50
N LEU A 135 0.68 -17.47 2.22
CA LEU A 135 1.22 -16.92 3.46
C LEU A 135 2.51 -16.12 3.18
N PHE A 136 2.54 -14.86 3.60
CA PHE A 136 3.68 -13.96 3.42
C PHE A 136 4.32 -13.57 4.75
N ALA A 137 5.50 -14.11 5.04
CA ALA A 137 6.34 -13.59 6.11
C ALA A 137 6.86 -12.17 5.78
N GLN A 138 7.14 -11.92 4.50
CA GLN A 138 7.58 -10.64 3.95
C GLN A 138 6.87 -10.36 2.62
N TRP A 139 6.78 -9.09 2.25
CA TRP A 139 6.22 -8.67 0.96
C TRP A 139 7.23 -8.89 -0.18
N PRO A 140 6.77 -8.97 -1.45
CA PRO A 140 7.66 -9.16 -2.59
C PRO A 140 8.67 -8.01 -2.72
N LEU A 141 9.84 -8.36 -3.23
CA LEU A 141 10.89 -7.43 -3.60
C LEU A 141 10.91 -7.29 -5.12
N ILE A 142 10.65 -6.09 -5.64
CA ILE A 142 10.76 -5.78 -7.07
C ILE A 142 12.01 -4.92 -7.25
N TYR A 143 12.94 -5.33 -8.12
CA TYR A 143 14.27 -4.70 -8.26
C TYR A 143 14.98 -4.48 -6.91
N HIS A 144 14.94 -5.49 -6.03
CA HIS A 144 15.47 -5.46 -4.66
C HIS A 144 14.82 -4.44 -3.71
N LYS A 145 13.74 -3.77 -4.13
CA LYS A 145 12.98 -2.84 -3.30
C LYS A 145 11.69 -3.49 -2.82
N PRO A 146 11.37 -3.38 -1.51
CA PRO A 146 10.15 -3.97 -0.98
C PRO A 146 8.92 -3.22 -1.47
N VAL A 147 7.90 -3.98 -1.87
CA VAL A 147 6.55 -3.44 -2.04
C VAL A 147 5.88 -3.39 -0.67
N GLU A 148 5.37 -2.24 -0.29
CA GLU A 148 4.59 -2.09 0.94
C GLU A 148 3.11 -2.01 0.63
N PHE A 149 2.29 -2.65 1.46
CA PHE A 149 0.84 -2.58 1.38
C PHE A 149 0.25 -1.93 2.62
N LEU A 150 -0.67 -1.01 2.39
CA LEU A 150 -1.54 -0.41 3.39
C LEU A 150 -2.99 -0.68 3.00
N THR A 151 -3.86 -0.83 3.99
CA THR A 151 -5.28 -1.11 3.77
C THR A 151 -6.15 -0.31 4.72
N TRP A 152 -7.23 0.26 4.19
CA TRP A 152 -8.27 0.96 4.92
C TRP A 152 -9.63 0.47 4.45
N GLY A 153 -9.97 -0.74 4.90
CA GLY A 153 -11.18 -1.41 4.48
C GLY A 153 -11.14 -1.78 3.00
N GLY A 154 -11.81 -0.99 2.15
CA GLY A 154 -11.95 -1.24 0.71
C GLY A 154 -10.89 -0.53 -0.13
N ILE A 155 -9.90 0.09 0.50
CA ILE A 155 -8.81 0.79 -0.19
C ILE A 155 -7.51 0.11 0.19
N ILE A 156 -6.80 -0.37 -0.81
CA ILE A 156 -5.50 -1.02 -0.70
C ILE A 156 -4.51 -0.13 -1.45
N LEU A 157 -3.50 0.36 -0.76
CA LEU A 157 -2.41 1.11 -1.36
C LEU A 157 -1.19 0.21 -1.46
N ALA A 158 -0.66 0.04 -2.67
CA ALA A 158 0.63 -0.58 -2.93
C ALA A 158 1.68 0.51 -3.19
N ILE A 159 2.74 0.52 -2.40
CA ILE A 159 3.88 1.42 -2.53
C ILE A 159 5.04 0.63 -3.11
N GLY A 160 5.47 0.99 -4.32
CA GLY A 160 6.44 0.24 -5.10
C GLY A 160 5.88 -0.20 -6.45
N ASP A 161 6.74 -0.78 -7.28
CA ASP A 161 6.45 -1.07 -8.69
C ASP A 161 5.91 -2.50 -8.88
N LEU A 162 4.84 -2.85 -8.18
CA LEU A 162 4.26 -4.20 -8.18
C LEU A 162 3.81 -4.63 -9.59
N SER A 163 3.21 -3.71 -10.34
CA SER A 163 2.70 -3.94 -11.69
C SER A 163 3.77 -4.36 -12.69
N LEU A 164 5.04 -3.97 -12.47
CA LEU A 164 6.16 -4.41 -13.31
C LEU A 164 6.37 -5.92 -13.25
N ALA A 165 6.06 -6.57 -12.11
CA ALA A 165 6.20 -8.01 -11.95
C ALA A 165 4.99 -8.81 -12.45
N TRP A 166 3.89 -8.14 -12.80
CA TRP A 166 2.71 -8.74 -13.43
C TRP A 166 2.69 -8.54 -14.95
N GLY A 167 3.50 -7.59 -15.45
CA GLY A 167 3.67 -7.33 -16.87
C GLY A 167 4.53 -8.39 -17.55
N ILE A 168 4.64 -8.25 -18.88
CA ILE A 168 5.60 -9.02 -19.66
C ILE A 168 6.98 -8.39 -19.39
N ASP A 169 7.86 -9.15 -18.73
CA ASP A 169 9.25 -8.77 -18.50
C ASP A 169 10.08 -9.16 -19.73
N ASP A 170 10.01 -8.33 -20.79
CA ASP A 170 10.71 -8.57 -22.06
C ASP A 170 12.24 -8.63 -21.87
N ASP A 171 12.76 -7.92 -20.87
CA ASP A 171 14.19 -7.86 -20.56
C ASP A 171 14.65 -8.95 -19.57
N LEU A 172 13.73 -9.78 -19.06
CA LEU A 172 13.97 -10.86 -18.09
C LEU A 172 14.76 -10.40 -16.84
N LEU A 173 14.56 -9.15 -16.43
CA LEU A 173 15.31 -8.55 -15.31
C LEU A 173 14.84 -9.09 -13.95
N LEU A 174 13.63 -9.60 -13.87
CA LEU A 174 13.06 -10.18 -12.66
C LEU A 174 13.29 -11.69 -12.61
N SER A 175 13.69 -12.15 -11.43
CA SER A 175 13.78 -13.59 -11.19
C SER A 175 12.39 -14.23 -11.28
N ARG A 176 12.34 -15.50 -11.70
CA ARG A 176 11.09 -16.29 -11.68
C ARG A 176 10.45 -16.34 -10.29
N GLU A 177 11.27 -16.33 -9.24
CA GLU A 177 10.79 -16.30 -7.86
C GLU A 177 10.10 -14.98 -7.54
N THR A 178 10.67 -13.84 -7.97
CA THR A 178 10.06 -12.52 -7.84
C THR A 178 8.71 -12.45 -8.54
N ILE A 179 8.65 -12.91 -9.81
CA ILE A 179 7.41 -12.93 -10.59
C ILE A 179 6.36 -13.81 -9.92
N ARG A 180 6.74 -15.03 -9.49
CA ARG A 180 5.83 -15.93 -8.77
C ARG A 180 5.30 -15.29 -7.48
N THR A 181 6.17 -14.71 -6.67
CA THR A 181 5.79 -14.06 -5.41
C THR A 181 4.83 -12.89 -5.66
N ALA A 182 5.08 -12.09 -6.70
CA ALA A 182 4.17 -11.02 -7.10
C ALA A 182 2.80 -11.57 -7.56
N HIS A 183 2.78 -12.64 -8.36
CA HIS A 183 1.52 -13.30 -8.74
C HIS A 183 0.75 -13.85 -7.53
N GLU A 184 1.44 -14.48 -6.57
CA GLU A 184 0.83 -14.97 -5.33
C GLU A 184 0.20 -13.80 -4.54
N VAL A 185 0.84 -12.63 -4.50
CA VAL A 185 0.25 -11.42 -3.93
C VAL A 185 -0.98 -10.96 -4.72
N GLY A 186 -0.92 -10.98 -6.05
CA GLY A 186 -2.07 -10.69 -6.91
C GLY A 186 -3.26 -11.60 -6.59
N ILE A 187 -3.01 -12.89 -6.39
CA ILE A 187 -4.04 -13.86 -5.99
C ILE A 187 -4.60 -13.54 -4.60
N ASN A 188 -3.76 -13.19 -3.62
CA ASN A 188 -4.22 -12.75 -2.30
C ASN A 188 -5.09 -11.49 -2.37
N LEU A 189 -4.72 -10.52 -3.20
CA LEU A 189 -5.49 -9.29 -3.41
C LEU A 189 -6.89 -9.59 -3.97
N LEU A 190 -6.96 -10.43 -5.02
CA LEU A 190 -8.23 -10.83 -5.62
C LEU A 190 -9.09 -11.63 -4.65
N HIS A 191 -8.48 -12.56 -3.91
CA HIS A 191 -9.20 -13.37 -2.92
C HIS A 191 -9.78 -12.52 -1.79
N PHE A 192 -8.99 -11.60 -1.24
CA PHE A 192 -9.45 -10.65 -0.24
C PHE A 192 -10.56 -9.75 -0.78
N ALA A 193 -10.43 -9.29 -2.01
CA ALA A 193 -11.40 -8.40 -2.63
C ALA A 193 -12.76 -9.07 -2.79
N TRP A 194 -12.77 -10.29 -3.32
CA TRP A 194 -13.94 -11.14 -3.42
C TRP A 194 -14.58 -11.41 -2.05
N GLN A 195 -13.79 -11.84 -1.06
CA GLN A 195 -14.28 -12.16 0.29
C GLN A 195 -14.94 -10.95 0.97
N ARG A 196 -14.34 -9.76 0.84
CA ARG A 196 -14.92 -8.53 1.41
C ARG A 196 -16.27 -8.22 0.76
N ARG A 197 -16.37 -8.37 -0.56
CA ARG A 197 -17.60 -8.07 -1.29
C ARG A 197 -18.72 -9.03 -0.92
N GLU A 198 -18.42 -10.32 -0.81
CA GLU A 198 -19.37 -11.34 -0.36
C GLU A 198 -19.93 -10.99 1.04
N LEU A 199 -19.05 -10.64 1.99
CA LEU A 199 -19.47 -10.21 3.32
C LEU A 199 -20.33 -8.95 3.30
N ALA A 200 -19.99 -7.97 2.44
CA ALA A 200 -20.77 -6.75 2.30
C ALA A 200 -22.18 -7.01 1.74
N GLN A 201 -22.31 -7.93 0.78
CA GLN A 201 -23.60 -8.33 0.22
C GLN A 201 -24.47 -9.07 1.26
N LEU A 202 -23.86 -9.95 2.08
CA LEU A 202 -24.57 -10.66 3.14
C LEU A 202 -25.06 -9.75 4.28
N LEU A 203 -24.39 -8.61 4.50
CA LEU A 203 -24.74 -7.64 5.54
C LEU A 203 -25.74 -6.58 5.07
N GLN A 204 -26.02 -6.48 3.77
CA GLN A 204 -27.09 -5.62 3.28
C GLN A 204 -28.43 -6.32 3.58
N PRO A 205 -29.32 -5.70 4.38
CA PRO A 205 -30.64 -6.28 4.60
C PRO A 205 -31.38 -6.32 3.26
N ASP A 206 -31.86 -7.51 2.89
CA ASP A 206 -32.82 -7.68 1.80
C ASP A 206 -33.94 -6.64 2.00
N SER A 207 -34.02 -5.69 1.08
CA SER A 207 -35.02 -4.61 1.10
C SER A 207 -36.38 -5.12 0.69
#